data_AF-A0A3M1N4A0-F1
#
_entry.id   AF-A0A3M1N4A0-F1
#
_cell.length_a   1.000
_cell.length_b   1.000
_cell.length_c   1.000
_cell.angle_alpha   90.00
_cell.angle_beta   90.00
_cell.angle_gamma   90.00
#
_symmetry.space_group_name_H-M   'P 1'
#
loop_
_entity.id
_entity.type
_entity.pdbx_description
1 polymer ?
#
loop_
_entity_poly.entity_id
_entity_poly.type
_entity_poly.pdbx_seq_one_letter_code
_entity_poly.pdbx_strand_id
1 'polypeptide(L)'
;DYGIALDVTATGDTPKNNSLAVRLGGGTAIKVVDSGHIVPPALKALMIQRAEAANIRYQLEVLSGGSTDAAAIQTALSGIPSGVISIPCRYVHTTSETVDINDVQASIDLLVALLEQPFEL
;
A
#
# COMPACT_ATOMS: atom_id res chain seq x y z
N ASP A 1 -2.54 -5.76 -18.53
CA ASP A 1 -2.65 -6.32 -17.17
C ASP A 1 -2.13 -5.34 -16.15
N TYR A 2 -2.67 -5.40 -14.93
CA TYR A 2 -2.25 -4.63 -13.78
C TYR A 2 -2.03 -5.57 -12.61
N GLY A 3 -0.99 -5.33 -11.82
CA GLY A 3 -0.76 -6.08 -10.58
C GLY A 3 -1.05 -5.23 -9.36
N ILE A 4 -1.78 -5.77 -8.39
CA ILE A 4 -1.94 -5.14 -7.07
C ILE A 4 -1.39 -6.13 -6.04
N ALA A 5 -0.26 -5.80 -5.43
CA ALA A 5 0.25 -6.56 -4.30
C ALA A 5 -0.47 -6.09 -3.02
N LEU A 6 -0.75 -7.04 -2.15
CA LEU A 6 -1.29 -6.79 -0.81
C LEU A 6 -0.20 -7.17 0.18
N ASP A 7 0.20 -6.25 1.04
CA ASP A 7 1.26 -6.49 2.01
C ASP A 7 1.01 -5.70 3.29
N VAL A 8 1.80 -5.92 4.33
CA VAL A 8 1.86 -5.04 5.50
C VAL A 8 2.95 -3.99 5.31
N THR A 9 2.86 -2.88 6.03
CA THR A 9 3.93 -1.87 6.08
C THR A 9 4.23 -1.41 7.49
N ALA A 10 5.49 -1.13 7.76
CA ALA A 10 5.93 -0.67 9.07
C ALA A 10 5.38 0.73 9.40
N THR A 11 5.04 0.93 10.67
CA THR A 11 4.64 2.23 11.20
C THR A 11 5.73 2.86 12.08
N GLY A 12 5.79 4.20 12.11
CA GLY A 12 6.80 4.95 12.85
C GLY A 12 6.53 5.10 14.36
N ASP A 13 5.42 4.55 14.85
CA ASP A 13 4.89 4.74 16.20
C ASP A 13 5.28 3.61 17.18
N THR A 14 6.45 3.00 16.96
CA THR A 14 7.05 1.98 17.84
C THR A 14 8.36 2.47 18.47
N PRO A 15 8.75 1.97 19.67
CA PRO A 15 9.98 2.40 20.33
C PRO A 15 11.22 2.19 19.44
N LYS A 16 12.11 3.19 19.41
CA LYS A 16 13.37 3.17 18.64
C LYS A 16 13.21 3.05 17.11
N ASN A 17 12.03 3.37 16.57
CA ASN A 17 11.84 3.42 15.12
C ASN A 17 12.09 4.84 14.56
N ASN A 18 12.42 4.91 13.27
CA ASN A 18 12.43 6.17 12.55
C ASN A 18 11.01 6.69 12.37
N SER A 19 10.86 8.01 12.22
CA SER A 19 9.59 8.59 11.81
C SER A 19 9.25 8.10 10.40
N LEU A 20 8.12 7.41 10.27
CA LEU A 20 7.58 6.95 8.98
C LEU A 20 6.33 7.76 8.63
N ALA A 21 6.02 7.84 7.33
CA ALA A 21 4.84 8.55 6.84
C ALA A 21 3.51 7.89 7.25
N VAL A 22 3.56 6.57 7.49
CA VAL A 22 2.40 5.74 7.83
C VAL A 22 2.34 5.53 9.35
N ARG A 23 1.13 5.66 9.90
CA ARG A 23 0.82 5.36 11.30
C ARG A 23 -0.36 4.38 11.40
N LEU A 24 -0.44 3.70 12.54
CA LEU A 24 -1.55 2.82 12.87
C LEU A 24 -2.86 3.62 13.01
N GLY A 25 -3.98 3.07 12.53
CA GLY A 25 -5.30 3.68 12.57
C GLY A 25 -5.49 4.84 11.58
N GLY A 26 -4.52 5.10 10.70
CA GLY A 26 -4.56 6.17 9.72
C GLY A 26 -5.27 5.81 8.41
N GLY A 27 -5.77 4.57 8.27
CA GLY A 27 -6.33 4.02 7.05
C GLY A 27 -5.30 3.26 6.21
N THR A 28 -5.77 2.67 5.11
CA THR A 28 -4.94 1.87 4.20
C THR A 28 -3.78 2.69 3.65
N ALA A 29 -2.60 2.09 3.53
CA ALA A 29 -1.46 2.78 2.94
C ALA A 29 -1.36 2.47 1.44
N ILE A 30 -1.26 3.51 0.63
CA ILE A 30 -1.03 3.43 -0.82
C ILE A 30 0.46 3.65 -1.04
N LYS A 31 1.15 2.64 -1.57
CA LYS A 31 2.59 2.75 -1.83
C LYS A 31 2.88 3.79 -2.91
N VAL A 32 3.94 4.56 -2.69
CA VAL A 32 4.54 5.46 -3.67
C VAL A 32 5.84 4.86 -4.19
N VAL A 33 6.70 4.45 -3.26
CA VAL A 33 8.02 3.87 -3.56
C VAL A 33 8.51 3.02 -2.39
N ASP A 34 9.23 1.95 -2.72
CA ASP A 34 10.13 1.23 -1.82
C ASP A 34 11.49 0.99 -2.51
N SER A 35 12.39 0.21 -1.91
CA SER A 35 13.74 0.02 -2.48
C SER A 35 13.76 -0.77 -3.79
N GLY A 36 12.70 -1.52 -4.08
CA GLY A 36 12.58 -2.35 -5.27
C GLY A 36 11.53 -1.89 -6.27
N HIS A 37 10.58 -1.04 -5.88
CA HIS A 37 9.39 -0.72 -6.68
C HIS A 37 9.04 0.78 -6.63
N ILE A 38 8.75 1.36 -7.80
CA ILE A 38 8.19 2.71 -7.93
C ILE A 38 6.81 2.59 -8.55
N VAL A 39 5.76 2.97 -7.81
CA VAL A 39 4.39 2.87 -8.32
C VAL A 39 4.21 3.86 -9.49
N PRO A 40 3.72 3.42 -10.66
CA PRO A 40 3.42 4.31 -11.77
C PRO A 40 2.50 5.47 -11.33
N PRO A 41 2.81 6.73 -11.67
CA PRO A 41 2.04 7.88 -11.18
C PRO A 41 0.54 7.80 -11.49
N ALA A 42 0.17 7.30 -12.67
CA ALA A 42 -1.22 7.13 -13.09
C ALA A 42 -1.94 6.10 -12.21
N LEU A 43 -1.32 4.94 -11.95
CA LEU A 43 -1.91 3.90 -11.09
C LEU A 43 -2.07 4.38 -9.64
N LYS A 44 -1.05 5.06 -9.09
CA LYS A 44 -1.16 5.70 -7.77
C LYS A 44 -2.32 6.71 -7.73
N ALA A 45 -2.45 7.54 -8.76
CA ALA A 45 -3.52 8.54 -8.84
C ALA A 45 -4.91 7.87 -8.89
N LEU A 46 -5.06 6.79 -9.64
CA LEU A 46 -6.29 6.00 -9.67
C LEU A 46 -6.62 5.42 -8.29
N MET A 47 -5.65 4.84 -7.58
CA MET A 47 -5.87 4.31 -6.23
C MET A 47 -6.35 5.41 -5.26
N ILE A 48 -5.73 6.59 -5.32
CA ILE A 48 -6.14 7.76 -4.52
C ILE A 48 -7.56 8.19 -4.90
N GLN A 49 -7.85 8.34 -6.19
CA GLN A 49 -9.15 8.76 -6.68
C GLN A 49 -10.27 7.79 -6.24
N ARG A 50 -10.02 6.48 -6.29
CA ARG A 50 -10.99 5.47 -5.83
C ARG A 50 -11.19 5.53 -4.32
N ALA A 51 -10.11 5.71 -3.55
CA ALA A 51 -10.21 5.92 -2.11
C ALA A 51 -11.04 7.17 -1.77
N GLU A 52 -10.77 8.30 -2.41
CA GLU A 52 -11.50 9.56 -2.22
C GLU A 52 -12.97 9.43 -2.60
N ALA A 53 -13.28 8.83 -3.76
CA ALA A 53 -14.65 8.64 -4.22
C ALA A 53 -15.48 7.75 -3.28
N ALA A 54 -14.85 6.76 -2.66
CA ALA A 54 -15.47 5.86 -1.69
C ALA A 54 -15.37 6.35 -0.23
N ASN A 55 -14.81 7.53 0.02
CA ASN A 55 -14.57 8.08 1.37
C ASN A 55 -13.71 7.15 2.26
N ILE A 56 -12.77 6.42 1.66
CA ILE A 56 -11.86 5.50 2.35
C ILE A 56 -10.68 6.31 2.89
N ARG A 57 -10.39 6.18 4.19
CA ARG A 57 -9.19 6.79 4.78
C ARG A 57 -7.96 6.10 4.23
N TYR A 58 -7.02 6.89 3.70
CA TYR A 58 -5.77 6.39 3.17
C TYR A 58 -4.57 7.24 3.60
N GLN A 59 -3.38 6.68 3.44
CA GLN A 59 -2.10 7.31 3.70
C GLN A 59 -1.15 7.04 2.52
N LEU A 60 -0.16 7.90 2.30
CA LEU A 60 0.88 7.62 1.32
C LEU A 60 2.09 6.99 1.98
N GLU A 61 2.53 5.86 1.43
CA GLU A 61 3.68 5.11 1.93
C GLU A 61 4.92 5.38 1.08
N VAL A 62 5.98 5.80 1.77
CA VAL A 62 7.33 5.90 1.23
C VAL A 62 8.24 5.10 2.15
N LEU A 63 8.88 4.06 1.60
CA LEU A 63 9.86 3.27 2.33
C LEU A 63 11.26 3.47 1.72
N SER A 64 12.26 3.69 2.58
CA SER A 64 13.67 3.76 2.17
C SER A 64 14.33 2.38 2.11
N GLY A 65 13.69 1.34 2.63
CA GLY A 65 14.20 -0.03 2.69
C GLY A 65 13.08 -1.05 2.77
N GLY A 66 13.37 -2.28 2.35
CA GLY A 66 12.36 -3.30 2.10
C GLY A 66 11.76 -3.19 0.70
N SER A 67 11.07 -4.24 0.28
CA SER A 67 10.43 -4.37 -1.03
C SER A 67 9.26 -5.34 -0.90
N THR A 68 8.39 -5.37 -1.92
CA THR A 68 7.24 -6.27 -2.00
C THR A 68 7.27 -7.07 -3.31
N ASP A 69 6.32 -8.00 -3.48
CA ASP A 69 6.15 -8.75 -4.73
C ASP A 69 5.88 -7.85 -5.95
N ALA A 70 5.42 -6.60 -5.74
CA ALA A 70 5.26 -5.63 -6.82
C ALA A 70 6.58 -5.32 -7.54
N ALA A 71 7.73 -5.44 -6.87
CA ALA A 71 9.03 -5.29 -7.51
C ALA A 71 9.30 -6.39 -8.54
N ALA A 72 8.85 -7.62 -8.28
CA ALA A 72 8.93 -8.70 -9.25
C ALA A 72 7.91 -8.51 -10.37
N ILE A 73 6.66 -8.15 -10.03
CA ILE A 73 5.57 -7.94 -10.99
C ILE A 73 5.95 -6.86 -12.03
N GLN A 74 6.48 -5.72 -11.59
CA GLN A 74 6.81 -4.62 -12.51
C GLN A 74 7.83 -5.03 -13.59
N THR A 75 8.69 -6.01 -13.29
CA THR A 75 9.74 -6.50 -14.20
C THR A 75 9.33 -7.76 -14.98
N ALA A 76 8.16 -8.31 -14.68
CA ALA A 76 7.66 -9.49 -15.36
C ALA A 76 7.28 -9.17 -16.81
N LEU A 77 7.55 -10.12 -17.72
CA LEU A 77 7.22 -10.02 -19.15
C LEU A 77 7.82 -8.74 -19.78
N SER A 78 6.99 -7.90 -20.37
CA SER A 78 7.37 -6.61 -20.98
C SER A 78 7.15 -5.42 -20.04
N GLY A 79 6.96 -5.69 -18.74
CA GLY A 79 6.61 -4.71 -17.72
C GLY A 79 5.11 -4.68 -17.46
N ILE A 80 4.71 -5.04 -16.24
CA ILE A 80 3.31 -5.00 -15.80
C ILE A 80 3.17 -3.86 -14.80
N PRO A 81 2.38 -2.80 -15.08
CA PRO A 81 2.14 -1.74 -14.11
C PRO A 81 1.60 -2.34 -12.80
N SER A 82 2.30 -2.07 -11.70
CA SER A 82 1.96 -2.61 -10.39
C SER A 82 1.79 -1.55 -9.31
N GLY A 83 0.85 -1.79 -8.40
CA GLY A 83 0.56 -0.99 -7.22
C GLY A 83 0.60 -1.86 -5.97
N VAL A 84 0.62 -1.23 -4.79
CA VAL A 84 0.59 -1.95 -3.51
C VAL A 84 -0.41 -1.29 -2.58
N ILE A 85 -1.30 -2.11 -2.01
CA ILE A 85 -2.14 -1.76 -0.88
C ILE A 85 -1.47 -2.34 0.36
N SER A 86 -0.97 -1.47 1.23
CA SER A 86 -0.24 -1.86 2.41
C SER A 86 -1.10 -1.65 3.67
N ILE A 87 -1.19 -2.65 4.54
CA ILE A 87 -1.85 -2.53 5.85
C ILE A 87 -0.81 -2.01 6.87
N PRO A 88 -1.03 -0.84 7.51
CA PRO A 88 -0.18 -0.37 8.61
C PRO A 88 -0.05 -1.42 9.73
N CYS A 89 1.17 -1.78 10.04
CA CYS A 89 1.51 -2.83 10.99
C CYS A 89 2.68 -2.42 11.89
N ARG A 90 2.51 -2.64 13.20
CA ARG A 90 3.58 -2.51 14.18
C ARG A 90 4.31 -3.84 14.35
N TYR A 91 5.61 -3.72 14.62
CA TYR A 91 6.49 -4.86 14.91
C TYR A 91 6.59 -5.87 13.76
N VAL A 92 6.58 -5.37 12.52
CA VAL A 92 6.76 -6.18 11.30
C VAL A 92 8.01 -7.07 11.42
N HIS A 93 7.88 -8.33 11.01
CA HIS A 93 8.91 -9.38 11.10
C HIS A 93 9.29 -9.83 12.52
N THR A 94 8.44 -9.58 13.52
CA THR A 94 8.58 -10.16 14.85
C THR A 94 7.60 -11.32 15.06
N THR A 95 7.68 -12.00 16.20
CA THR A 95 6.75 -13.09 16.54
C THR A 95 5.33 -12.63 16.86
N SER A 96 5.12 -11.33 17.08
CA SER A 96 3.81 -10.76 17.43
C SER A 96 3.67 -9.39 16.78
N GLU A 97 2.88 -9.35 15.72
CA GLU A 97 2.55 -8.13 14.97
C GLU A 97 1.25 -7.50 15.47
N THR A 98 0.98 -6.25 15.10
CA THR A 98 -0.25 -5.55 15.49
C THR A 98 -0.73 -4.62 14.39
N VAL A 99 -2.00 -4.78 13.99
CA VAL A 99 -2.69 -3.95 13.01
C VAL A 99 -3.94 -3.33 13.64
N ASP A 100 -4.43 -2.23 13.06
CA ASP A 100 -5.76 -1.69 13.38
C ASP A 100 -6.80 -2.37 12.49
N ILE A 101 -7.89 -2.87 13.08
CA ILE A 101 -8.93 -3.56 12.32
C ILE A 101 -9.61 -2.63 11.29
N ASN A 102 -9.66 -1.33 11.56
CA ASN A 102 -10.21 -0.35 10.63
C ASN A 102 -9.24 -0.07 9.46
N ASP A 103 -7.94 -0.25 9.65
CA ASP A 103 -6.98 -0.15 8.56
C ASP A 103 -7.10 -1.37 7.62
N VAL A 104 -7.29 -2.57 8.19
CA VAL A 104 -7.58 -3.79 7.42
C VAL A 104 -8.86 -3.61 6.60
N GLN A 105 -9.93 -3.09 7.22
CA GLN A 105 -11.18 -2.83 6.51
C GLN A 105 -10.98 -1.80 5.38
N ALA A 106 -10.26 -0.71 5.64
CA ALA A 106 -9.95 0.28 4.60
C ALA A 106 -9.16 -0.31 3.42
N SER A 107 -8.26 -1.27 3.68
CA SER A 107 -7.51 -1.97 2.62
C SER A 107 -8.42 -2.88 1.79
N ILE A 108 -9.37 -3.58 2.43
CA ILE A 108 -10.39 -4.38 1.74
C ILE A 108 -11.26 -3.46 0.88
N ASP A 109 -11.76 -2.37 1.44
CA ASP A 109 -12.63 -1.43 0.75
C ASP A 109 -11.93 -0.82 -0.48
N LEU A 110 -10.63 -0.48 -0.36
CA LEU A 110 -9.86 0.04 -1.48
C LEU A 110 -9.66 -1.01 -2.57
N LEU A 111 -9.36 -2.25 -2.21
CA LEU A 111 -9.24 -3.33 -3.19
C LEU A 111 -10.56 -3.55 -3.94
N VAL A 112 -11.69 -3.56 -3.22
CA VAL A 112 -13.02 -3.68 -3.83
C VAL A 112 -13.28 -2.50 -4.77
N ALA A 113 -13.06 -1.26 -4.31
CA ALA A 113 -13.27 -0.06 -5.11
C ALA A 113 -12.40 -0.02 -6.39
N LEU A 114 -11.19 -0.60 -6.35
CA LEU A 114 -10.36 -0.77 -7.54
C LEU A 114 -10.94 -1.80 -8.52
N LEU A 115 -11.53 -2.88 -8.02
CA LEU A 115 -12.06 -3.97 -8.84
C LEU A 115 -13.45 -3.70 -9.43
N GLU A 116 -14.23 -2.80 -8.80
CA GLU A 116 -15.58 -2.44 -9.27
C GLU A 116 -15.60 -1.70 -10.61
N GLN A 117 -14.48 -1.08 -11.00
CA GLN A 117 -14.38 -0.34 -12.26
C GLN A 117 -13.09 -0.72 -13.00
N PRO A 118 -13.10 -0.73 -14.34
CA PRO A 118 -11.88 -0.90 -15.11
C PRO A 118 -10.81 0.14 -14.74
N PHE A 119 -9.55 -0.26 -14.93
CA PHE A 119 -8.40 0.61 -14.78
C PHE A 119 -8.25 1.45 -16.05
N GLU A 120 -8.90 2.61 -16.09
CA GLU A 120 -8.77 3.60 -17.18
C GLU A 120 -7.58 4.51 -16.86
N LEU A 121 -6.38 4.13 -17.31
CA LEU A 121 -5.10 4.79 -17.02
C LEU A 121 -4.41 5.33 -18.28
#